data_AF-X0XJK0-F1
#
_entry.id   AF-X0XJK0-F1
#
_cell.length_a   1.000
_cell.length_b   1.000
_cell.length_c   1.000
_cell.angle_alpha   90.00
_cell.angle_beta   90.00
_cell.angle_gamma   90.00
#
_symmetry.space_group_name_H-M   'P 1'
#
loop_
_entity.id
_entity.type
_entity.pdbx_description
1 polymer ?
#
loop_
_entity_poly.entity_id
_entity_poly.type
_entity_poly.pdbx_seq_one_letter_code
_entity_poly.pdbx_strand_id
1 'polypeptide(L)'
;MLNEPQIFSALCVKGVARDGGNVARVLEGPVPGWKIMGYGRGGGGRGATYGLPRFRQVSFDARFPFARISLSDAAVPVAVEITGWSPFTPPEPDDSSLPVAALEFRFVNKTDKEIEAVYSFNSKNFMAVVNAHGPVVRKAKGGFELYQAGSTEKPWNEGSFCAVTDDSAVRVNYAWFRGGWFDPLMMAWKSIAQGEVIAQPPVTEGKASPGASIYVPFELPPGGKKTI
;
A
#
# COMPACT_ATOMS: atom_id res chain seq x y z
N MET A 1 -23.03 3.65 -1.56
CA MET A 1 -21.72 4.03 -2.15
C MET A 1 -20.66 3.16 -1.50
N LEU A 2 -19.85 2.44 -2.27
CA LEU A 2 -18.78 1.61 -1.71
C LEU A 2 -17.61 2.51 -1.27
N ASN A 3 -17.17 2.40 -0.02
CA ASN A 3 -16.02 3.13 0.49
C ASN A 3 -14.73 2.39 0.09
N GLU A 4 -14.03 2.89 -0.94
CA GLU A 4 -12.76 2.35 -1.42
C GLU A 4 -11.68 3.42 -1.28
N PRO A 5 -11.01 3.54 -0.12
CA PRO A 5 -9.91 4.48 0.04
C PRO A 5 -8.73 4.11 -0.87
N GLN A 6 -7.92 5.10 -1.25
CA GLN A 6 -6.71 4.88 -2.03
C GLN A 6 -5.60 4.33 -1.13
N ILE A 7 -5.64 3.03 -0.90
CA ILE A 7 -4.67 2.26 -0.11
C ILE A 7 -4.21 1.08 -0.96
N PHE A 8 -2.90 0.87 -1.10
CA PHE A 8 -2.35 -0.22 -1.90
C PHE A 8 -0.89 -0.52 -1.56
N SER A 9 -0.52 -1.79 -1.66
CA SER A 9 0.88 -2.22 -1.68
C SER A 9 1.37 -2.39 -3.11
N ALA A 10 2.65 -2.16 -3.35
CA ALA A 10 3.29 -2.33 -4.65
C ALA A 10 4.69 -2.94 -4.52
N LEU A 11 5.10 -3.66 -5.55
CA LEU A 11 6.45 -4.17 -5.74
C LEU A 11 7.04 -3.54 -6.99
N CYS A 12 8.26 -3.00 -6.88
CA CYS A 12 9.07 -2.60 -8.02
C CYS A 12 10.32 -3.49 -8.08
N VAL A 13 10.49 -4.21 -9.19
CA VAL A 13 11.67 -5.04 -9.45
C VAL A 13 12.57 -4.30 -10.44
N LYS A 14 13.82 -4.06 -10.08
CA LYS A 14 14.71 -3.19 -10.85
C LYS A 14 15.42 -3.94 -11.97
N GLY A 15 15.54 -3.31 -13.13
CA GLY A 15 16.38 -3.81 -14.24
C GLY A 15 15.92 -5.12 -14.91
N VAL A 16 14.68 -5.57 -14.70
CA VAL A 16 14.18 -6.88 -15.21
C VAL A 16 13.32 -6.78 -16.47
N ALA A 17 12.97 -5.58 -16.92
CA ALA A 17 12.26 -5.41 -18.19
C ALA A 17 13.18 -5.74 -19.37
N ARG A 18 12.58 -6.01 -20.55
CA ARG A 18 13.34 -6.39 -21.76
C ARG A 18 14.32 -5.33 -22.23
N ASP A 19 14.04 -4.07 -21.95
CA ASP A 19 14.87 -2.90 -22.24
C ASP A 19 15.84 -2.55 -21.09
N GLY A 20 15.94 -3.40 -20.06
CA GLY A 20 16.73 -3.13 -18.87
C GLY A 20 16.05 -2.17 -17.88
N GLY A 21 14.79 -1.82 -18.08
CA GLY A 21 14.01 -0.99 -17.17
C GLY A 21 13.43 -1.75 -15.96
N ASN A 22 12.75 -1.01 -15.09
CA ASN A 22 12.08 -1.57 -13.93
C ASN A 22 10.69 -2.12 -14.29
N VAL A 23 10.21 -3.08 -13.51
CA VAL A 23 8.83 -3.57 -13.57
C VAL A 23 8.16 -3.35 -12.23
N ALA A 24 7.17 -2.45 -12.19
CA ALA A 24 6.34 -2.21 -11.01
C ALA A 24 4.92 -2.74 -11.16
N ARG A 25 4.38 -3.31 -10.09
CA ARG A 25 3.00 -3.80 -9.97
C ARG A 25 2.43 -3.48 -8.61
N VAL A 26 1.17 -3.05 -8.59
CA VAL A 26 0.33 -3.15 -7.39
C VAL A 26 0.17 -4.63 -7.04
N LEU A 27 0.32 -4.97 -5.76
CA LEU A 27 0.20 -6.34 -5.23
C LEU A 27 -1.28 -6.76 -5.12
N GLU A 28 -1.98 -6.69 -6.24
CA GLU A 28 -3.37 -7.05 -6.43
C GLU A 28 -3.54 -7.79 -7.77
N GLY A 29 -4.58 -8.61 -7.88
CA GLY A 29 -5.02 -9.17 -9.15
C GLY A 29 -5.78 -8.15 -10.02
N PRO A 30 -6.26 -8.55 -11.21
CA PRO A 30 -6.96 -7.67 -12.14
C PRO A 30 -8.21 -7.02 -11.53
N VAL A 31 -8.50 -5.77 -11.90
CA VAL A 31 -9.72 -5.07 -11.46
C VAL A 31 -10.94 -5.77 -12.08
N PRO A 32 -11.91 -6.23 -11.28
CA PRO A 32 -13.10 -6.87 -11.82
C PRO A 32 -13.90 -5.95 -12.74
N GLY A 33 -14.43 -6.48 -13.85
CA GLY A 33 -15.18 -5.70 -14.84
C GLY A 33 -16.39 -4.95 -14.26
N TRP A 34 -17.05 -5.51 -13.24
CA TRP A 34 -18.17 -4.84 -12.55
C TRP A 34 -17.73 -3.59 -11.79
N LYS A 35 -16.48 -3.50 -11.30
CA LYS A 35 -15.95 -2.27 -10.67
C LYS A 35 -15.71 -1.17 -11.70
N ILE A 36 -15.32 -1.56 -12.92
CA ILE A 36 -15.07 -0.65 -14.04
C ILE A 36 -16.38 -0.13 -14.62
N MET A 37 -17.35 -1.02 -14.86
CA MET A 37 -18.58 -0.71 -15.61
C MET A 37 -19.80 -0.41 -14.72
N GLY A 38 -19.89 -0.97 -13.51
CA GLY A 38 -21.14 -1.09 -12.76
C GLY A 38 -21.54 0.09 -11.86
N TYR A 39 -20.66 1.08 -11.64
CA TYR A 39 -20.87 2.15 -10.66
C TYR A 39 -20.72 3.58 -11.21
N GLY A 40 -20.83 3.78 -12.53
CA GLY A 40 -20.61 5.10 -13.14
C GLY A 40 -19.17 5.62 -12.97
N ARG A 41 -18.22 4.73 -12.65
CA ARG A 41 -16.78 4.99 -12.53
C ARG A 41 -16.03 4.75 -13.86
N GLY A 42 -16.72 4.86 -15.00
CA GLY A 42 -16.08 4.84 -16.31
C GLY A 42 -14.92 5.84 -16.34
N GLY A 43 -13.72 5.38 -16.71
CA GLY A 43 -12.50 6.19 -16.65
C GLY A 43 -11.72 6.14 -15.33
N GLY A 44 -12.03 5.20 -14.42
CA GLY A 44 -11.19 4.91 -13.25
C GLY A 44 -11.62 5.57 -11.95
N GLY A 45 -12.76 6.29 -11.91
CA GLY A 45 -13.39 6.83 -10.70
C GLY A 45 -12.53 7.82 -9.88
N ARG A 46 -13.16 8.82 -9.24
CA ARG A 46 -12.40 9.70 -8.32
C ARG A 46 -11.77 8.87 -7.21
N GLY A 47 -10.45 8.95 -7.12
CA GLY A 47 -9.66 8.24 -6.12
C GLY A 47 -9.67 6.72 -6.25
N ALA A 48 -9.81 6.13 -7.43
CA ALA A 48 -9.49 4.71 -7.60
C ALA A 48 -8.06 4.52 -8.12
N THR A 49 -7.50 3.35 -7.88
CA THR A 49 -6.15 2.96 -8.33
C THR A 49 -6.21 2.08 -9.58
N TYR A 50 -7.36 2.01 -10.26
CA TYR A 50 -7.64 1.01 -11.31
C TYR A 50 -6.73 1.11 -12.53
N GLY A 51 -6.18 2.30 -12.82
CA GLY A 51 -5.24 2.51 -13.93
C GLY A 51 -3.81 2.02 -13.65
N LEU A 52 -3.49 1.63 -12.42
CA LEU A 52 -2.15 1.17 -12.07
C LEU A 52 -1.92 -0.29 -12.54
N PRO A 53 -0.73 -0.62 -13.09
CA PRO A 53 -0.34 -1.99 -13.41
C PRO A 53 -0.49 -2.96 -12.22
N ARG A 54 -1.07 -4.13 -12.48
CA ARG A 54 -1.39 -5.19 -11.50
C ARG A 54 -0.89 -6.55 -11.95
N PHE A 55 -0.83 -7.50 -11.02
CA PHE A 55 -0.56 -8.89 -11.39
C PHE A 55 -1.68 -9.43 -12.28
N ARG A 56 -1.30 -10.23 -13.27
CA ARG A 56 -2.24 -10.77 -14.26
C ARG A 56 -3.06 -11.93 -13.71
N GLN A 57 -2.53 -12.64 -12.74
CA GLN A 57 -3.14 -13.80 -12.12
C GLN A 57 -3.13 -13.64 -10.60
N VAL A 58 -4.23 -14.05 -9.98
CA VAL A 58 -4.42 -14.08 -8.54
C VAL A 58 -5.18 -15.34 -8.17
N SER A 59 -4.77 -15.99 -7.08
CA SER A 59 -5.60 -16.95 -6.35
C SER A 59 -5.80 -16.45 -4.92
N PHE A 60 -6.95 -16.79 -4.34
CA PHE A 60 -7.33 -16.41 -2.99
C PHE A 60 -7.87 -17.66 -2.28
N ASP A 61 -7.15 -18.11 -1.25
CA ASP A 61 -7.55 -19.21 -0.37
C ASP A 61 -7.83 -18.64 1.02
N ALA A 62 -9.08 -18.74 1.50
CA ALA A 62 -9.47 -18.26 2.81
C ALA A 62 -9.68 -19.42 3.78
N ARG A 63 -9.01 -19.31 4.93
CA ARG A 63 -9.14 -20.22 6.08
C ARG A 63 -9.11 -19.39 7.35
N PHE A 64 -10.27 -18.87 7.72
CA PHE A 64 -10.41 -17.99 8.87
C PHE A 64 -9.64 -18.52 10.10
N PRO A 65 -8.84 -17.67 10.78
CA PRO A 65 -8.71 -16.22 10.61
C PRO A 65 -7.66 -15.76 9.57
N PHE A 66 -7.18 -16.66 8.72
CA PHE A 66 -6.15 -16.39 7.72
C PHE A 66 -6.73 -16.36 6.30
N ALA A 67 -6.05 -15.64 5.42
CA ALA A 67 -6.20 -15.76 3.98
C ALA A 67 -4.81 -15.79 3.33
N ARG A 68 -4.65 -16.63 2.31
CA ARG A 68 -3.46 -16.69 1.47
C ARG A 68 -3.81 -16.24 0.05
N ILE A 69 -3.03 -15.30 -0.45
CA ILE A 69 -3.16 -14.75 -1.79
C ILE A 69 -1.88 -15.07 -2.56
N SER A 70 -1.97 -15.71 -3.71
CA SER A 70 -0.82 -15.91 -4.59
C SER A 70 -0.96 -15.04 -5.83
N LEU A 71 0.10 -14.30 -6.17
CA LEU A 71 0.12 -13.42 -7.33
C LEU A 71 1.21 -13.86 -8.31
N SER A 72 0.86 -13.88 -9.60
CA SER A 72 1.80 -14.20 -10.68
C SER A 72 1.61 -13.30 -11.91
N ASP A 73 2.73 -12.91 -12.51
CA ASP A 73 2.82 -12.17 -13.77
C ASP A 73 4.11 -12.59 -14.45
N ALA A 74 4.04 -13.03 -15.71
CA ALA A 74 5.22 -13.44 -16.49
C ALA A 74 6.27 -12.32 -16.66
N ALA A 75 5.88 -11.05 -16.48
CA ALA A 75 6.79 -9.91 -16.51
C ALA A 75 7.50 -9.64 -15.18
N VAL A 76 7.11 -10.31 -14.08
CA VAL A 76 7.67 -10.11 -12.74
C VAL A 76 8.40 -11.40 -12.32
N PRO A 77 9.75 -11.42 -12.29
CA PRO A 77 10.53 -12.63 -11.98
C PRO A 77 10.57 -12.99 -10.48
N VAL A 78 9.56 -12.55 -9.73
CA VAL A 78 9.41 -12.77 -8.29
C VAL A 78 8.02 -13.35 -8.05
N ALA A 79 7.95 -14.52 -7.42
CA ALA A 79 6.68 -15.04 -6.95
C ALA A 79 6.29 -14.33 -5.65
N VAL A 80 5.02 -13.94 -5.53
CA VAL A 80 4.50 -13.21 -4.39
C VAL A 80 3.38 -14.01 -3.73
N GLU A 81 3.51 -14.21 -2.43
CA GLU A 81 2.46 -14.73 -1.56
C GLU A 81 2.16 -13.69 -0.48
N ILE A 82 0.88 -13.42 -0.25
CA ILE A 82 0.41 -12.54 0.82
C ILE A 82 -0.37 -13.39 1.81
N THR A 83 0.02 -13.35 3.08
CA THR A 83 -0.79 -13.93 4.16
C THR A 83 -1.44 -12.80 4.93
N GLY A 84 -2.77 -12.73 4.94
CA GLY A 84 -3.53 -11.78 5.72
C GLY A 84 -4.18 -12.45 6.92
N TRP A 85 -4.15 -11.80 8.08
CA TRP A 85 -4.78 -12.30 9.29
C TRP A 85 -5.17 -11.19 10.26
N SER A 86 -6.09 -11.52 11.16
CA SER A 86 -6.40 -10.73 12.36
C SER A 86 -6.18 -11.61 13.60
N PRO A 87 -5.87 -11.03 14.77
CA PRO A 87 -5.58 -11.78 16.01
C PRO A 87 -6.86 -12.36 16.63
N PHE A 88 -7.55 -13.24 15.90
CA PHE A 88 -8.76 -13.89 16.39
C PHE A 88 -8.40 -15.16 17.15
N THR A 89 -8.39 -15.06 18.47
CA THR A 89 -7.94 -16.10 19.42
C THR A 89 -9.03 -16.43 20.44
N PRO A 90 -10.10 -17.16 20.08
CA PRO A 90 -11.10 -17.60 21.07
C PRO A 90 -10.47 -18.48 22.17
N PRO A 91 -10.90 -18.33 23.44
CA PRO A 91 -12.01 -17.49 23.91
C PRO A 91 -11.63 -16.03 24.24
N GLU A 92 -10.42 -15.57 23.94
CA GLU A 92 -9.88 -14.27 24.36
C GLU A 92 -10.52 -13.08 23.61
N PRO A 93 -11.41 -12.28 24.24
CA PRO A 93 -12.13 -11.22 23.55
C PRO A 93 -11.25 -9.98 23.31
N ASP A 94 -10.28 -9.71 24.17
CA ASP A 94 -9.42 -8.53 24.07
C ASP A 94 -8.57 -8.59 22.80
N ASP A 95 -7.89 -9.71 22.54
CA ASP A 95 -7.15 -9.94 21.30
C ASP A 95 -8.09 -9.98 20.09
N SER A 96 -9.19 -10.73 20.21
CA SER A 96 -10.12 -10.98 19.10
C SER A 96 -10.90 -9.75 18.64
N SER A 97 -10.92 -8.68 19.44
CA SER A 97 -11.63 -7.42 19.14
C SER A 97 -10.71 -6.27 18.71
N LEU A 98 -9.40 -6.50 18.64
CA LEU A 98 -8.45 -5.47 18.19
C LEU A 98 -8.76 -5.04 16.74
N PRO A 99 -8.84 -3.72 16.46
CA PRO A 99 -9.07 -3.20 15.11
C PRO A 99 -7.77 -3.21 14.29
N VAL A 100 -7.16 -4.39 14.16
CA VAL A 100 -5.88 -4.62 13.49
C VAL A 100 -5.97 -5.76 12.49
N ALA A 101 -5.27 -5.61 11.38
CA ALA A 101 -5.01 -6.67 10.43
C ALA A 101 -3.51 -6.66 10.11
N ALA A 102 -2.92 -7.85 10.01
CA ALA A 102 -1.55 -8.05 9.58
C ALA A 102 -1.54 -8.59 8.16
N LEU A 103 -0.55 -8.16 7.38
CA LEU A 103 -0.27 -8.64 6.03
C LEU A 103 1.21 -8.98 5.95
N GLU A 104 1.52 -10.24 5.65
CA GLU A 104 2.88 -10.72 5.43
C GLU A 104 3.09 -10.90 3.92
N PHE A 105 4.04 -10.17 3.36
CA PHE A 105 4.38 -10.22 1.94
C PHE A 105 5.64 -11.04 1.74
N ARG A 106 5.47 -12.27 1.27
CA ARG A 106 6.57 -13.17 0.96
C ARG A 106 6.94 -13.09 -0.51
N PHE A 107 8.19 -12.71 -0.76
CA PHE A 107 8.81 -12.61 -2.08
C PHE A 107 9.79 -13.76 -2.28
N VAL A 108 9.73 -14.42 -3.43
CA VAL A 108 10.65 -15.51 -3.79
C VAL A 108 11.23 -15.26 -5.18
N ASN A 109 12.55 -15.15 -5.27
CA ASN A 109 13.26 -15.05 -6.54
C ASN A 109 13.16 -16.38 -7.29
N LYS A 110 12.66 -16.34 -8.54
CA LYS A 110 12.48 -17.52 -9.39
C LYS A 110 13.56 -17.68 -10.45
N THR A 111 14.59 -16.86 -10.39
CA THR A 111 15.67 -16.79 -11.38
C THR A 111 16.99 -17.28 -10.78
N ASP A 112 17.97 -17.42 -11.66
CA ASP A 112 19.37 -17.73 -11.38
C ASP A 112 20.24 -16.47 -11.16
N LYS A 113 19.63 -15.28 -11.13
CA LYS A 113 20.31 -13.99 -10.93
C LYS A 113 19.81 -13.32 -9.66
N GLU A 114 20.65 -12.49 -9.08
CA GLU A 114 20.22 -11.60 -8.00
C GLU A 114 19.19 -10.59 -8.50
N ILE A 115 18.20 -10.29 -7.64
CA ILE A 115 17.14 -9.33 -7.92
C ILE A 115 17.20 -8.22 -6.86
N GLU A 116 17.27 -6.98 -7.31
CA GLU A 116 17.03 -5.81 -6.47
C GLU A 116 15.56 -5.37 -6.60
N ALA A 117 14.89 -5.12 -5.47
CA ALA A 117 13.49 -4.75 -5.45
C ALA A 117 13.15 -3.76 -4.32
N VAL A 118 12.01 -3.10 -4.47
CA VAL A 118 11.43 -2.22 -3.45
C VAL A 118 9.98 -2.60 -3.23
N TYR A 119 9.66 -3.00 -2.00
CA TYR A 119 8.29 -3.07 -1.52
C TYR A 119 7.84 -1.68 -1.08
N SER A 120 6.57 -1.36 -1.32
CA SER A 120 5.97 -0.16 -0.77
C SER A 120 4.54 -0.38 -0.33
N PHE A 121 4.15 0.32 0.74
CA PHE A 121 2.76 0.47 1.16
C PHE A 121 2.38 1.95 1.07
N ASN A 122 1.27 2.25 0.42
CA ASN A 122 0.91 3.59 -0.01
C ASN A 122 -0.53 3.89 0.36
N SER A 123 -0.77 5.03 1.02
CA SER A 123 -2.12 5.44 1.35
C SER A 123 -2.31 6.94 1.19
N LYS A 124 -3.39 7.32 0.51
CA LYS A 124 -3.96 8.66 0.68
C LYS A 124 -4.42 8.82 2.12
N ASN A 125 -4.39 10.05 2.64
CA ASN A 125 -5.00 10.39 3.91
C ASN A 125 -6.53 10.33 3.78
N PHE A 126 -7.10 9.13 3.92
CA PHE A 126 -8.54 8.90 3.88
C PHE A 126 -9.22 9.20 5.22
N MET A 127 -8.46 9.47 6.29
CA MET A 127 -9.00 9.97 7.55
C MET A 127 -9.43 11.43 7.44
N ALA A 128 -8.90 12.17 6.46
CA ALA A 128 -9.24 13.57 6.25
C ALA A 128 -10.73 13.77 5.96
N VAL A 129 -11.41 14.52 6.82
CA VAL A 129 -12.82 14.89 6.64
C VAL A 129 -12.92 16.19 5.84
N VAL A 130 -13.79 16.20 4.84
CA VAL A 130 -14.02 17.39 4.00
C VAL A 130 -14.53 18.54 4.86
N ASN A 131 -13.93 19.72 4.71
CA ASN A 131 -14.23 20.92 5.50
C ASN A 131 -13.97 20.77 7.01
N ALA A 132 -13.19 19.78 7.44
CA ALA A 132 -12.67 19.70 8.80
C ALA A 132 -11.22 20.22 8.87
N HIS A 133 -10.86 20.79 10.01
CA HIS A 133 -9.48 21.16 10.31
C HIS A 133 -8.72 19.97 10.91
N GLY A 134 -7.40 20.03 10.89
CA GLY A 134 -6.53 19.08 11.58
C GLY A 134 -6.24 17.71 10.93
N PRO A 135 -6.53 17.41 9.63
CA PRO A 135 -5.97 16.19 9.05
C PRO A 135 -4.46 16.30 9.00
N VAL A 136 -3.76 15.27 9.46
CA VAL A 136 -2.29 15.26 9.52
C VAL A 136 -1.75 13.86 9.27
N VAL A 137 -0.57 13.81 8.67
CA VAL A 137 0.24 12.60 8.60
C VAL A 137 1.31 12.72 9.68
N ARG A 138 1.32 11.80 10.64
CA ARG A 138 2.25 11.76 11.77
C ARG A 138 3.25 10.63 11.63
N LYS A 139 4.35 10.74 12.36
CA LYS A 139 5.36 9.68 12.48
C LYS A 139 4.80 8.53 13.32
N ALA A 140 4.99 7.31 12.85
CA ALA A 140 4.88 6.09 13.64
C ALA A 140 6.20 5.32 13.53
N LYS A 141 6.57 4.56 14.56
CA LYS A 141 7.79 3.73 14.51
C LYS A 141 7.62 2.69 13.40
N GLY A 142 8.49 2.73 12.38
CA GLY A 142 8.41 1.83 11.23
C GLY A 142 7.28 2.13 10.23
N GLY A 143 6.68 3.33 10.27
CA GLY A 143 5.60 3.67 9.33
C GLY A 143 4.99 5.05 9.56
N PHE A 144 3.70 5.18 9.35
CA PHE A 144 2.98 6.45 9.48
C PHE A 144 1.60 6.28 10.11
N GLU A 145 1.10 7.39 10.66
CA GLU A 145 -0.27 7.53 11.15
C GLU A 145 -0.99 8.60 10.32
N LEU A 146 -2.19 8.27 9.84
CA LEU A 146 -3.16 9.20 9.29
C LEU A 146 -4.11 9.58 10.42
N TYR A 147 -4.12 10.84 10.82
CA TYR A 147 -4.95 11.30 11.93
C TYR A 147 -5.88 12.43 11.49
N GLN A 148 -7.11 12.39 11.98
CA GLN A 148 -8.09 13.47 11.87
C GLN A 148 -8.54 13.83 13.28
N ALA A 149 -8.44 15.10 13.65
CA ALA A 149 -8.97 15.60 14.91
C ALA A 149 -10.50 15.71 14.85
N GLY A 150 -11.15 15.42 15.97
CA GLY A 150 -12.53 15.85 16.21
C GLY A 150 -12.63 17.34 16.53
N SER A 151 -13.85 17.87 16.54
CA SER A 151 -14.15 19.19 17.11
C SER A 151 -15.20 19.05 18.22
N THR A 152 -15.41 20.11 19.01
CA THR A 152 -16.48 20.14 20.01
C THR A 152 -17.85 19.83 19.41
N GLU A 153 -18.12 20.31 18.20
CA GLU A 153 -19.38 20.06 17.48
C GLU A 153 -19.44 18.68 16.82
N LYS A 154 -18.29 18.12 16.43
CA LYS A 154 -18.18 16.85 15.70
C LYS A 154 -17.06 15.98 16.27
N PRO A 155 -17.20 15.47 17.50
CA PRO A 155 -16.17 14.66 18.14
C PRO A 155 -15.96 13.32 17.42
N TRP A 156 -17.00 12.76 16.80
CA TRP A 156 -16.94 11.51 16.02
C TRP A 156 -16.08 11.58 14.74
N ASN A 157 -15.61 12.77 14.35
CA ASN A 157 -14.62 12.89 13.28
C ASN A 157 -13.22 12.48 13.74
N GLU A 158 -12.98 12.39 15.05
CA GLU A 158 -11.69 11.95 15.56
C GLU A 158 -11.43 10.50 15.17
N GLY A 159 -10.29 10.26 14.56
CA GLY A 159 -9.93 8.93 14.13
C GLY A 159 -8.48 8.83 13.69
N SER A 160 -7.97 7.60 13.74
CA SER A 160 -6.62 7.27 13.36
C SER A 160 -6.58 6.00 12.51
N PHE A 161 -5.70 6.00 11.52
CA PHE A 161 -5.26 4.80 10.82
C PHE A 161 -3.73 4.74 10.87
N CYS A 162 -3.19 3.61 11.28
CA CYS A 162 -1.75 3.40 11.37
C CYS A 162 -1.33 2.23 10.48
N ALA A 163 -0.25 2.41 9.73
CA ALA A 163 0.42 1.34 8.99
C ALA A 163 1.90 1.36 9.35
N VAL A 164 2.44 0.20 9.72
CA VAL A 164 3.83 0.02 10.14
C VAL A 164 4.36 -1.32 9.66
N THR A 165 5.69 -1.42 9.56
CA THR A 165 6.43 -2.68 9.37
C THR A 165 7.56 -2.72 10.40
N ASP A 166 7.99 -3.92 10.76
CA ASP A 166 9.14 -4.17 11.63
C ASP A 166 10.47 -4.30 10.85
N ASP A 167 10.43 -4.23 9.51
CA ASP A 167 11.65 -4.33 8.69
C ASP A 167 12.60 -3.15 8.96
N SER A 168 13.85 -3.48 9.30
CA SER A 168 14.89 -2.49 9.62
C SER A 168 15.28 -1.56 8.47
N ALA A 169 15.05 -1.96 7.21
CA ALA A 169 15.36 -1.17 6.03
C ALA A 169 14.28 -0.11 5.71
N VAL A 170 13.22 -0.04 6.52
CA VAL A 170 12.08 0.83 6.30
C VAL A 170 12.47 2.31 6.15
N ARG A 171 11.94 2.95 5.11
CA ARG A 171 11.98 4.39 4.87
C ARG A 171 10.57 4.91 4.68
N VAL A 172 10.27 6.07 5.24
CA VAL A 172 8.91 6.63 5.22
C VAL A 172 8.90 8.00 4.57
N ASN A 173 8.03 8.17 3.59
CA ASN A 173 7.67 9.46 3.01
C ASN A 173 6.35 9.92 3.61
N TYR A 174 6.40 10.94 4.47
CA TYR A 174 5.23 11.53 5.12
C TYR A 174 4.63 12.69 4.32
N ALA A 175 5.18 13.01 3.14
CA ALA A 175 4.93 14.24 2.42
C ALA A 175 4.74 13.98 0.92
N TRP A 176 3.64 13.30 0.57
CA TRP A 176 3.21 13.22 -0.84
C TRP A 176 3.06 14.59 -1.50
N PHE A 177 3.27 14.62 -2.81
CA PHE A 177 3.13 15.83 -3.63
C PHE A 177 1.74 16.46 -3.46
N ARG A 178 1.70 17.76 -3.16
CA ARG A 178 0.48 18.51 -2.83
C ARG A 178 -0.18 19.11 -4.09
N GLY A 179 -0.46 18.25 -5.07
CA GLY A 179 -1.16 18.61 -6.31
C GLY A 179 -2.68 18.38 -6.26
N GLY A 180 -3.36 18.59 -7.38
CA GLY A 180 -4.81 18.40 -7.51
C GLY A 180 -5.19 17.05 -8.12
N TRP A 181 -6.46 16.66 -8.02
CA TRP A 181 -7.02 15.51 -8.75
C TRP A 181 -6.22 14.19 -8.60
N PHE A 182 -5.49 13.79 -9.64
CA PHE A 182 -4.72 12.54 -9.69
C PHE A 182 -3.22 12.76 -9.44
N ASP A 183 -2.76 14.01 -9.36
CA ASP A 183 -1.33 14.34 -9.27
C ASP A 183 -0.64 13.63 -8.10
N PRO A 184 -1.20 13.59 -6.86
CA PRO A 184 -0.54 12.91 -5.75
C PRO A 184 -0.34 11.41 -6.02
N LEU A 185 -1.34 10.74 -6.61
CA LEU A 185 -1.25 9.33 -6.96
C LEU A 185 -0.25 9.10 -8.08
N MET A 186 -0.28 9.92 -9.13
CA MET A 186 0.62 9.77 -10.27
C MET A 186 2.07 10.04 -9.89
N MET A 187 2.33 11.01 -9.00
CA MET A 187 3.67 11.26 -8.47
C MET A 187 4.14 10.13 -7.57
N ALA A 188 3.30 9.63 -6.66
CA ALA A 188 3.63 8.45 -5.87
C ALA A 188 3.94 7.23 -6.76
N TRP A 189 3.09 6.95 -7.75
CA TRP A 189 3.29 5.84 -8.68
C TRP A 189 4.54 6.01 -9.55
N LYS A 190 4.84 7.23 -10.01
CA LYS A 190 6.06 7.52 -10.76
C LYS A 190 7.30 7.12 -9.96
N SER A 191 7.41 7.57 -8.71
CA SER A 191 8.50 7.21 -7.81
C SER A 191 8.57 5.69 -7.56
N ILE A 192 7.43 5.03 -7.34
CA ILE A 192 7.36 3.56 -7.19
C ILE A 192 7.89 2.87 -8.46
N ALA A 193 7.43 3.29 -9.64
CA ALA A 193 7.86 2.70 -10.91
C ALA A 193 9.36 2.90 -11.19
N GLN A 194 9.93 4.01 -10.71
CA GLN A 194 11.36 4.27 -10.75
C GLN A 194 12.16 3.51 -9.68
N GLY A 195 11.49 2.82 -8.76
CA GLY A 195 12.14 2.07 -7.67
C GLY A 195 12.80 3.00 -6.65
N GLU A 196 12.28 4.22 -6.51
CA GLU A 196 12.79 5.21 -5.56
C GLU A 196 12.44 4.81 -4.12
N VAL A 197 13.37 5.10 -3.20
CA VAL A 197 13.19 4.92 -1.76
C VAL A 197 13.23 6.30 -1.12
N ILE A 198 12.06 6.87 -0.86
CA ILE A 198 11.93 8.25 -0.39
C ILE A 198 11.78 8.27 1.13
N ALA A 199 12.63 9.06 1.79
CA ALA A 199 12.50 9.40 3.19
C ALA A 199 12.31 10.92 3.32
N GLN A 200 11.11 11.37 3.65
CA GLN A 200 10.78 12.78 3.71
C GLN A 200 9.95 13.07 4.96
N PRO A 201 10.34 14.04 5.82
CA PRO A 201 9.66 14.30 7.09
C PRO A 201 8.21 14.81 6.88
N PRO A 202 7.36 14.74 7.92
CA PRO A 202 6.03 15.32 7.87
C PRO A 202 6.05 16.81 7.52
N VAL A 203 5.01 17.25 6.80
CA VAL A 203 4.83 18.66 6.45
C VAL A 203 4.47 19.46 7.70
N THR A 204 5.21 20.54 7.97
CA THR A 204 4.98 21.45 9.10
C THR A 204 4.23 22.73 8.72
N GLU A 205 4.17 23.07 7.42
CA GLU A 205 3.62 24.33 6.93
C GLU A 205 2.68 24.15 5.73
N GLY A 206 1.62 24.97 5.69
CA GLY A 206 0.64 24.99 4.62
C GLY A 206 -0.32 23.80 4.65
N LYS A 207 -0.75 23.33 3.48
CA LYS A 207 -1.70 22.21 3.36
C LYS A 207 -1.07 20.92 3.86
N ALA A 208 -1.86 20.14 4.62
CA ALA A 208 -1.49 18.81 5.06
C ALA A 208 -1.10 17.90 3.89
N SER A 209 -0.25 16.91 4.16
CA SER A 209 0.09 15.94 3.13
C SER A 209 -1.15 15.13 2.73
N PRO A 210 -1.40 14.93 1.42
CA PRO A 210 -2.53 14.15 0.96
C PRO A 210 -2.36 12.66 1.19
N GLY A 211 -1.19 12.17 1.64
CA GLY A 211 -0.93 10.75 1.86
C GLY A 211 0.50 10.46 2.29
N ALA A 212 0.81 9.19 2.48
CA ALA A 212 2.12 8.73 2.92
C ALA A 212 2.48 7.38 2.31
N SER A 213 3.79 7.10 2.27
CA SER A 213 4.34 5.85 1.76
C SER A 213 5.37 5.27 2.71
N ILE A 214 5.36 3.95 2.85
CA ILE A 214 6.41 3.13 3.43
C ILE A 214 7.16 2.49 2.26
N TYR A 215 8.49 2.46 2.33
CA TYR A 215 9.36 1.78 1.37
C TYR A 215 10.30 0.85 2.12
N VAL A 216 10.46 -0.36 1.61
CA VAL A 216 11.43 -1.35 2.09
C VAL A 216 12.23 -1.83 0.88
N PRO A 217 13.45 -1.33 0.67
CA PRO A 217 14.36 -1.87 -0.34
C PRO A 217 14.94 -3.21 0.13
N PHE A 218 15.16 -4.12 -0.81
CA PHE A 218 15.76 -5.40 -0.53
C PHE A 218 16.37 -6.05 -1.77
N GLU A 219 17.26 -7.00 -1.52
CA GLU A 219 17.86 -7.87 -2.53
C GLU A 219 17.40 -9.31 -2.29
N LEU A 220 17.24 -10.06 -3.38
CA LEU A 220 16.96 -11.48 -3.35
C LEU A 220 18.04 -12.21 -4.18
N PRO A 221 18.93 -13.00 -3.55
CA PRO A 221 19.82 -13.87 -4.31
C PRO A 221 19.02 -14.92 -5.09
N PRO A 222 19.65 -15.68 -6.01
CA PRO A 222 18.99 -16.76 -6.73
C PRO A 222 18.26 -17.73 -5.79
N GLY A 223 16.96 -17.97 -6.02
CA GLY A 223 16.12 -18.79 -5.12
C GLY A 223 15.85 -18.19 -3.73
N GLY A 224 16.39 -17.01 -3.46
CA GLY A 224 16.28 -16.26 -2.21
C GLY A 224 14.86 -15.85 -1.88
N LYS A 225 14.62 -15.61 -0.60
CA LYS A 225 13.29 -15.33 -0.04
C LYS A 225 13.38 -14.18 0.94
N LYS A 226 12.36 -13.32 0.95
CA LYS A 226 12.17 -12.30 1.97
C LYS A 226 10.69 -12.20 2.33
N THR A 227 10.39 -12.02 3.61
CA THR A 227 9.07 -11.65 4.09
C THR A 227 9.15 -10.24 4.68
N ILE A 228 8.15 -9.41 4.38
CA ILE A 228 7.96 -8.05 4.89
C ILE A 228 6.56 -7.95 5.48
#